data_AF-A0A944Z938-F1
#
_entry.id   AF-A0A944Z938-F1
#
_cell.length_a   1.000
_cell.length_b   1.000
_cell.length_c   1.000
_cell.angle_alpha   90.00
_cell.angle_beta   90.00
_cell.angle_gamma   90.00
#
_symmetry.space_group_name_H-M   'P 1'
#
loop_
_entity.id
_entity.type
_entity.pdbx_description
1 polymer ?
#
loop_
_entity_poly.entity_id
_entity_poly.type
_entity_poly.pdbx_seq_one_letter_code
_entity_poly.pdbx_strand_id
1 'polypeptide(L)'
;MSKLTDRLDALGRVAPAPMGFAARPTVKATATMLLLGSAPAIDAAKYTGAEGVDAVIFTGSDALSEDVTKALEDTIWGVSVSDVDFAGLDALKDKGCDFVVPSSNDGSAATLRDDDMARGYEVDTSLTDKMARALEFLPVDLLLLTPPDSLWPLKLSSLIDLQATVGLVGSHFVLRVDSPPSLEDLEIIRNLPVDALLVDLSSTTSADLKKYRDCIDGLPPRKHRGGG
;
A
#
# COMPACT_ATOMS: atom_id res chain seq x y z
N MET A 1 -0.21 -1.64 16.20
CA MET A 1 -0.69 -2.25 14.95
C MET A 1 -1.57 -1.25 14.22
N SER A 2 -1.21 -0.89 12.99
CA SER A 2 -1.88 0.14 12.20
C SER A 2 -3.10 -0.39 11.46
N LYS A 3 -4.06 0.49 11.11
CA LYS A 3 -5.27 0.12 10.36
C LYS A 3 -4.91 -0.40 8.96
N LEU A 4 -3.83 0.09 8.36
CA LEU A 4 -3.35 -0.32 7.04
C LEU A 4 -2.83 -1.76 7.07
N THR A 5 -2.02 -2.12 8.06
CA THR A 5 -1.50 -3.50 8.18
C THR A 5 -2.61 -4.50 8.43
N ASP A 6 -3.59 -4.16 9.28
CA ASP A 6 -4.79 -4.98 9.48
C ASP A 6 -5.56 -5.20 8.17
N ARG A 7 -5.65 -4.18 7.29
CA ARG A 7 -6.29 -4.31 5.98
C ARG A 7 -5.48 -5.17 5.02
N LEU A 8 -4.16 -5.03 5.00
CA LEU A 8 -3.28 -5.88 4.17
C LEU A 8 -3.33 -7.34 4.63
N ASP A 9 -3.33 -7.57 5.93
CA ASP A 9 -3.47 -8.91 6.52
C ASP A 9 -4.84 -9.53 6.23
N ALA A 10 -5.89 -8.72 6.18
CA ALA A 10 -7.24 -9.16 5.84
C ALA A 10 -7.41 -9.50 4.35
N LEU A 11 -6.46 -9.16 3.48
CA LEU A 11 -6.55 -9.46 2.04
C LEU A 11 -6.61 -10.97 1.80
N GLY A 12 -7.61 -11.40 1.03
CA GLY A 12 -7.81 -12.81 0.70
C GLY A 12 -8.23 -13.70 1.89
N ARG A 13 -8.38 -13.16 3.11
CA ARG A 13 -8.98 -13.88 4.23
C ARG A 13 -10.49 -13.85 4.09
N VAL A 14 -11.06 -14.98 3.69
CA VAL A 14 -12.51 -15.18 3.83
C VAL A 14 -12.80 -15.22 5.33
N ALA A 15 -13.54 -14.23 5.84
CA ALA A 15 -14.00 -14.23 7.23
C ALA A 15 -14.60 -15.63 7.54
N PRO A 16 -14.15 -16.30 8.63
CA PRO A 16 -14.60 -17.65 8.91
C PRO A 16 -16.13 -17.65 9.02
N ALA A 17 -16.77 -18.58 8.30
CA ALA A 17 -18.22 -18.67 8.31
C ALA A 17 -18.68 -18.85 9.77
N PRO A 18 -19.68 -18.08 10.25
CA PRO A 18 -20.20 -18.27 11.58
C PRO A 18 -20.69 -19.72 11.71
N MET A 19 -20.20 -20.45 12.72
CA MET A 19 -20.65 -21.81 12.98
C MET A 19 -22.11 -21.76 13.44
N GLY A 20 -23.04 -22.13 12.57
CA GLY A 20 -24.47 -22.20 12.87
C GLY A 20 -25.33 -22.49 11.63
N PHE A 21 -26.57 -22.92 11.85
CA PHE A 21 -27.57 -23.20 10.79
C PHE A 21 -28.31 -21.94 10.29
N ALA A 22 -27.84 -20.74 10.68
CA ALA A 22 -28.42 -19.49 10.24
C ALA A 22 -28.09 -19.19 8.77
N ALA A 23 -28.95 -18.42 8.10
CA ALA A 23 -28.73 -17.99 6.73
C ALA A 23 -27.34 -17.34 6.59
N ARG A 24 -26.54 -17.86 5.65
CA ARG A 24 -25.18 -17.39 5.40
C ARG A 24 -25.26 -15.92 4.98
N PRO A 25 -24.73 -14.96 5.75
CA PRO A 25 -24.60 -13.61 5.24
C PRO A 25 -23.72 -13.68 3.98
N THR A 26 -24.08 -12.93 2.94
CA THR A 26 -23.22 -12.69 1.79
C THR A 26 -21.96 -12.01 2.30
N VAL A 27 -20.92 -12.79 2.58
CA VAL A 27 -19.60 -12.28 2.92
C VAL A 27 -19.15 -11.48 1.70
N LYS A 28 -19.12 -10.15 1.81
CA LYS A 28 -18.48 -9.29 0.82
C LYS A 28 -17.08 -9.88 0.63
N ALA A 29 -16.76 -10.29 -0.59
CA ALA A 29 -15.42 -10.75 -0.92
C ALA A 29 -14.47 -9.66 -0.44
N THR A 30 -13.61 -9.99 0.53
CA THR A 30 -12.50 -9.11 0.91
C THR A 30 -11.74 -8.79 -0.35
N ALA A 31 -11.47 -7.50 -0.58
CA ALA A 31 -10.74 -7.03 -1.75
C ALA A 31 -9.49 -7.88 -1.95
N THR A 32 -9.18 -8.25 -3.19
CA THR A 32 -8.01 -9.08 -3.50
C THR A 32 -6.71 -8.28 -3.58
N MET A 33 -6.83 -6.96 -3.75
CA MET A 33 -5.75 -5.98 -3.70
C MET A 33 -6.32 -4.65 -3.18
N LEU A 34 -5.49 -3.81 -2.55
CA LEU A 34 -5.86 -2.44 -2.16
C LEU A 34 -5.41 -1.42 -3.21
N LEU A 35 -6.13 -0.31 -3.31
CA LEU A 35 -5.69 0.87 -4.07
C LEU A 35 -5.17 1.93 -3.10
N LEU A 36 -3.89 2.26 -3.22
CA LEU A 36 -3.24 3.35 -2.51
C LEU A 36 -3.03 4.53 -3.46
N GLY A 37 -3.25 5.74 -2.95
CA GLY A 37 -3.00 6.98 -3.68
C GLY A 37 -1.76 7.69 -3.13
N SER A 38 -0.92 8.26 -3.98
CA SER A 38 0.15 9.18 -3.59
C SER A 38 -0.24 10.60 -3.98
N ALA A 39 -0.10 11.58 -3.09
CA ALA A 39 -0.38 12.99 -3.38
C ALA A 39 0.58 13.92 -2.62
N PRO A 40 0.89 15.12 -3.13
CA PRO A 40 1.58 16.13 -2.35
C PRO A 40 0.70 16.60 -1.19
N ALA A 41 1.28 16.82 -0.01
CA ALA A 41 0.54 17.25 1.18
C ALA A 41 -0.20 18.58 1.02
N ILE A 42 0.24 19.44 0.09
CA ILE A 42 -0.43 20.70 -0.25
C ILE A 42 -1.85 20.45 -0.77
N ASP A 43 -2.09 19.32 -1.43
CA ASP A 43 -3.38 18.95 -2.00
C ASP A 43 -4.19 18.01 -1.09
N ALA A 44 -3.73 17.75 0.14
CA ALA A 44 -4.37 16.80 1.05
C ALA A 44 -5.86 17.10 1.30
N ALA A 45 -6.23 18.39 1.35
CA ALA A 45 -7.63 18.83 1.49
C ALA A 45 -8.54 18.43 0.31
N LYS A 46 -8.00 18.14 -0.88
CA LYS A 46 -8.78 17.71 -2.06
C LYS A 46 -9.09 16.21 -2.04
N TYR A 47 -8.30 15.44 -1.30
CA TYR A 47 -8.40 13.98 -1.26
C TYR A 47 -9.05 13.45 0.03
N THR A 48 -9.57 14.35 0.87
CA THR A 48 -10.43 14.01 2.00
C THR A 48 -11.69 13.31 1.49
N GLY A 49 -11.81 12.00 1.74
CA GLY A 49 -12.92 11.20 1.24
C GLY A 49 -12.83 10.84 -0.24
N ALA A 50 -11.62 10.70 -0.80
CA ALA A 50 -11.42 10.23 -2.17
C ALA A 50 -12.14 8.89 -2.42
N GLU A 51 -13.27 8.93 -3.14
CA GLU A 51 -14.03 7.73 -3.50
C GLU A 51 -13.17 6.78 -4.33
N GLY A 52 -12.95 5.57 -3.81
CA GLY A 52 -12.29 4.47 -4.51
C GLY A 52 -10.85 4.19 -4.08
N VAL A 53 -10.25 5.00 -3.21
CA VAL A 53 -8.91 4.77 -2.65
C VAL A 53 -9.01 4.22 -1.22
N ASP A 54 -8.25 3.17 -0.90
CA ASP A 54 -8.27 2.52 0.41
C ASP A 54 -7.34 3.20 1.43
N ALA A 55 -6.23 3.79 0.98
CA ALA A 55 -5.34 4.64 1.78
C ALA A 55 -4.54 5.65 0.94
N VAL A 56 -4.12 6.77 1.54
CA VAL A 56 -3.37 7.85 0.85
C VAL A 56 -2.01 8.12 1.51
N ILE A 57 -0.97 8.21 0.70
CA ILE A 57 0.38 8.61 1.08
C ILE A 57 0.57 10.09 0.69
N PHE A 58 0.84 10.94 1.67
CA PHE A 58 1.15 12.35 1.44
C PHE A 58 2.66 12.60 1.41
N THR A 59 3.18 13.23 0.37
CA THR A 59 4.59 13.64 0.32
C THR A 59 4.78 15.00 0.99
N GLY A 60 5.62 15.02 2.03
CA GLY A 60 5.94 16.19 2.85
C GLY A 60 4.99 16.38 4.05
N SER A 61 5.53 16.67 5.23
CA SER A 61 4.75 16.87 6.46
C SER A 61 4.26 18.31 6.67
N ASP A 62 4.93 19.29 6.06
CA ASP A 62 4.83 20.70 6.45
C ASP A 62 3.49 21.37 6.11
N ALA A 63 2.74 20.81 5.15
CA ALA A 63 1.44 21.33 4.72
C ALA A 63 0.24 20.69 5.43
N LEU A 64 0.46 19.68 6.29
CA LEU A 64 -0.62 18.97 7.00
C LEU A 64 -1.04 19.73 8.27
N SER A 65 -2.03 20.61 8.11
CA SER A 65 -2.69 21.31 9.22
C SER A 65 -3.69 20.39 9.95
N GLU A 66 -3.99 20.72 11.22
CA GLU A 66 -4.94 19.95 12.04
C GLU A 66 -6.35 19.85 11.43
N ASP A 67 -6.76 20.86 10.67
CA ASP A 67 -8.07 20.87 10.03
C ASP A 67 -8.17 19.84 8.90
N VAL A 68 -7.06 19.63 8.18
CA VAL A 68 -6.98 18.62 7.11
C VAL A 68 -6.91 17.21 7.71
N THR A 69 -6.15 17.03 8.79
CA THR A 69 -6.04 15.71 9.45
C THR A 69 -7.36 15.30 10.12
N LYS A 70 -8.11 16.24 10.69
CA LYS A 70 -9.49 15.98 11.18
C LYS A 70 -10.43 15.54 10.06
N ALA A 71 -10.33 16.16 8.88
CA ALA A 71 -11.11 15.74 7.72
C ALA A 71 -10.70 14.35 7.17
N LEU A 72 -9.54 13.83 7.59
CA LEU A 72 -9.02 12.51 7.23
C LEU A 72 -9.25 11.45 8.32
N GLU A 73 -9.95 11.75 9.42
CA GLU A 73 -10.18 10.78 10.52
C GLU A 73 -10.82 9.45 10.05
N ASP A 74 -11.66 9.53 9.02
CA ASP A 74 -12.33 8.37 8.41
C ASP A 74 -11.51 7.67 7.31
N THR A 75 -10.38 8.25 6.89
CA THR A 75 -9.53 7.74 5.80
C THR A 75 -8.17 7.28 6.34
N ILE A 76 -7.66 6.14 5.88
CA ILE A 76 -6.33 5.70 6.27
C ILE A 76 -5.30 6.54 5.50
N TRP A 77 -4.41 7.24 6.20
CA TRP A 77 -3.39 8.06 5.57
C TRP A 77 -2.03 7.92 6.25
N GLY A 78 -1.00 8.21 5.47
CA GLY A 78 0.38 8.20 5.92
C GLY A 78 1.21 9.28 5.25
N VAL A 79 2.44 9.46 5.71
CA VAL A 79 3.32 10.52 5.20
C VAL A 79 4.63 9.94 4.71
N SER A 80 5.06 10.43 3.56
CA SER A 80 6.44 10.29 3.09
C SER A 80 7.25 11.50 3.55
N VAL A 81 8.25 11.28 4.40
CA VAL A 81 9.09 12.34 4.95
C VAL A 81 10.57 11.99 4.81
N SER A 82 11.40 12.99 4.52
CA SER A 82 12.85 12.86 4.36
C SER A 82 13.59 12.77 5.68
N ASP A 83 13.25 13.62 6.65
CA ASP A 83 13.87 13.60 7.98
C ASP A 83 12.81 13.92 9.04
N VAL A 84 12.72 13.06 10.05
CA VAL A 84 11.79 13.19 11.18
C VAL A 84 12.47 12.70 12.44
N ASP A 85 12.38 13.49 13.49
CA ASP A 85 12.82 13.11 14.82
C ASP A 85 11.70 12.41 15.60
N PHE A 86 12.01 11.90 16.79
CA PHE A 86 11.01 11.21 17.60
C PHE A 86 9.81 12.10 17.97
N ALA A 87 10.05 13.39 18.24
CA ALA A 87 9.00 14.33 18.57
C ALA A 87 8.06 14.59 17.37
N GLY A 88 8.61 14.68 16.16
CA GLY A 88 7.83 14.82 14.93
C GLY A 88 6.98 13.59 14.64
N LEU A 89 7.48 12.39 14.93
CA LEU A 89 6.67 11.16 14.80
C LEU A 89 5.52 11.11 15.79
N ASP A 90 5.77 11.43 17.06
CA ASP A 90 4.72 11.50 18.08
C ASP A 90 3.65 12.54 17.67
N ALA A 91 4.06 13.70 17.13
CA ALA A 91 3.13 14.71 16.63
C ALA A 91 2.33 14.25 15.40
N LEU A 92 2.91 13.44 14.51
CA LEU A 92 2.19 12.86 13.37
C LEU A 92 1.17 11.81 13.83
N LYS A 93 1.53 11.00 14.83
CA LYS A 93 0.64 10.01 15.44
C LYS A 93 -0.54 10.67 16.15
N ASP A 94 -0.28 11.73 16.92
CA ASP A 94 -1.33 12.51 17.59
C ASP A 94 -2.31 13.15 16.58
N LYS A 95 -1.83 13.46 15.38
CA LYS A 95 -2.66 13.92 14.27
C LYS A 95 -3.47 12.82 13.58
N GLY A 96 -3.26 11.55 13.93
CA GLY A 96 -3.97 10.40 13.38
C GLY A 96 -3.29 9.75 12.16
N CYS A 97 -1.99 9.97 11.97
CA CYS A 97 -1.22 9.28 10.92
C CYS A 97 -1.14 7.78 11.21
N ASP A 98 -1.41 6.94 10.21
CA ASP A 98 -1.47 5.48 10.36
C ASP A 98 -0.18 4.78 9.88
N PHE A 99 0.60 5.41 8.99
CA PHE A 99 1.86 4.86 8.50
C PHE A 99 2.86 5.93 8.05
N VAL A 100 4.15 5.59 8.08
CA VAL A 100 5.23 6.49 7.67
C VAL A 100 6.15 5.78 6.68
N VAL A 101 6.57 6.52 5.65
CA VAL A 101 7.53 6.04 4.64
C VAL A 101 8.70 7.01 4.58
N PRO A 102 9.95 6.59 4.82
CA PRO A 102 11.10 7.45 4.59
C PRO A 102 11.24 7.69 3.08
N SER A 103 11.41 8.95 2.67
CA SER A 103 11.55 9.31 1.25
C SER A 103 12.92 8.98 0.66
N SER A 104 13.89 8.57 1.50
CA SER A 104 15.23 8.17 1.07
C SER A 104 15.85 7.18 2.06
N ASN A 105 16.84 6.43 1.57
CA ASN A 105 17.63 5.49 2.40
C ASN A 105 18.45 6.19 3.49
N ASP A 106 18.74 7.48 3.31
CA ASP A 106 19.43 8.32 4.29
C ASP A 106 18.46 8.96 5.30
N GLY A 107 17.17 8.64 5.21
CA GLY A 107 16.16 9.14 6.14
C GLY A 107 16.37 8.66 7.57
N SER A 108 15.79 9.38 8.52
CA SER A 108 15.92 9.07 9.94
C SER A 108 15.35 7.69 10.28
N ALA A 109 16.19 6.85 10.92
CA ALA A 109 15.77 5.55 11.44
C ALA A 109 14.71 5.65 12.56
N ALA A 110 14.44 6.87 13.05
CA ALA A 110 13.36 7.12 13.98
C ALA A 110 12.01 6.63 13.43
N THR A 111 11.81 6.68 12.11
CA THR A 111 10.61 6.19 11.41
C THR A 111 10.29 4.73 11.69
N LEU A 112 11.29 3.92 12.08
CA LEU A 112 11.12 2.51 12.42
C LEU A 112 10.82 2.23 13.90
N ARG A 113 10.77 3.26 14.76
CA ARG A 113 10.62 3.07 16.21
C ARG A 113 9.20 2.73 16.66
N ASP A 114 8.18 3.33 16.05
CA ASP A 114 6.80 3.23 16.57
C ASP A 114 6.12 1.96 16.06
N ASP A 115 5.71 1.10 17.00
CA ASP A 115 5.02 -0.17 16.71
C ASP A 115 3.52 -0.01 16.43
N ASP A 116 2.96 1.17 16.68
CA ASP A 116 1.56 1.46 16.41
C ASP A 116 1.32 1.98 14.99
N MET A 117 2.36 2.52 14.35
CA MET A 117 2.30 3.01 12.97
C MET A 117 2.86 1.96 12.01
N ALA A 118 2.27 1.85 10.81
CA ALA A 118 2.87 1.00 9.77
C ALA A 118 4.18 1.62 9.28
N ARG A 119 5.19 0.77 9.12
CA ARG A 119 6.52 1.17 8.69
C ARG A 119 6.72 0.75 7.25
N GLY A 120 6.77 1.74 6.36
CA GLY A 120 7.05 1.54 4.95
C GLY A 120 8.51 1.71 4.59
N TYR A 121 8.96 1.02 3.55
CA TYR A 121 10.28 1.21 2.97
C TYR A 121 10.22 1.12 1.45
N GLU A 122 10.86 2.05 0.75
CA GLU A 122 10.92 2.04 -0.71
C GLU A 122 12.04 1.12 -1.20
N VAL A 123 11.69 0.24 -2.15
CA VAL A 123 12.60 -0.70 -2.80
C VAL A 123 12.44 -0.63 -4.31
N ASP A 124 13.50 -0.94 -5.02
CA ASP A 124 13.48 -1.11 -6.47
C ASP A 124 13.61 -2.60 -6.85
N THR A 125 13.49 -2.88 -8.14
CA THR A 125 13.68 -4.25 -8.67
C THR A 125 15.14 -4.72 -8.66
N SER A 126 16.08 -3.91 -8.14
CA SER A 126 17.49 -4.27 -7.99
C SER A 126 17.84 -4.76 -6.59
N LEU A 127 16.82 -5.03 -5.75
CA LEU A 127 16.97 -5.54 -4.40
C LEU A 127 17.84 -6.81 -4.37
N THR A 128 18.95 -6.73 -3.64
CA THR A 128 19.87 -7.87 -3.46
C THR A 128 19.41 -8.77 -2.32
N ASP A 129 19.74 -10.06 -2.38
CA ASP A 129 19.46 -11.03 -1.30
C ASP A 129 19.95 -10.56 0.07
N LYS A 130 21.09 -9.86 0.12
CA LYS A 130 21.65 -9.30 1.36
C LYS A 130 20.73 -8.24 1.94
N MET A 131 20.21 -7.35 1.09
CA MET A 131 19.29 -6.28 1.51
C MET A 131 17.94 -6.86 1.90
N ALA A 132 17.39 -7.77 1.10
CA ALA A 132 16.15 -8.48 1.41
C ALA A 132 16.22 -9.16 2.77
N ARG A 133 17.31 -9.89 3.04
CA ARG A 133 17.53 -10.55 4.33
C ARG A 133 17.69 -9.55 5.47
N ALA A 134 18.27 -8.38 5.24
CA ALA A 134 18.32 -7.33 6.26
C ALA A 134 16.93 -6.76 6.57
N LEU A 135 16.11 -6.55 5.53
CA LEU A 135 14.73 -6.08 5.67
C LEU A 135 13.85 -7.07 6.44
N GLU A 136 14.06 -8.38 6.28
CA GLU A 136 13.34 -9.40 7.07
C GLU A 136 13.60 -9.31 8.59
N PHE A 137 14.75 -8.77 9.00
CA PHE A 137 15.08 -8.57 10.42
C PHE A 137 14.74 -7.17 10.93
N LEU A 138 14.36 -6.25 10.04
CA LEU A 138 13.92 -4.92 10.40
C LEU A 138 12.39 -4.92 10.60
N PRO A 139 11.86 -4.05 11.48
CA PRO A 139 10.42 -3.95 11.68
C PRO A 139 9.79 -3.13 10.55
N VAL A 140 9.79 -3.68 9.33
CA VAL A 140 9.20 -3.07 8.14
C VAL A 140 7.97 -3.86 7.75
N ASP A 141 6.81 -3.19 7.82
CA ASP A 141 5.51 -3.83 7.62
C ASP A 141 5.12 -3.86 6.13
N LEU A 142 5.55 -2.85 5.35
CA LEU A 142 5.21 -2.72 3.94
C LEU A 142 6.40 -2.25 3.09
N LEU A 143 6.51 -2.77 1.89
CA LEU A 143 7.54 -2.43 0.91
C LEU A 143 6.91 -1.78 -0.31
N LEU A 144 7.33 -0.55 -0.62
CA LEU A 144 6.90 0.16 -1.81
C LEU A 144 7.86 -0.18 -2.94
N LEU A 145 7.41 -0.98 -3.89
CA LEU A 145 8.19 -1.37 -5.05
C LEU A 145 7.98 -0.37 -6.18
N THR A 146 9.05 0.34 -6.52
CA THR A 146 9.11 1.16 -7.73
C THR A 146 9.57 0.27 -8.89
N PRO A 147 8.69 -0.04 -9.87
CA PRO A 147 9.07 -0.87 -11.00
C PRO A 147 10.00 -0.10 -11.96
N PRO A 148 10.72 -0.80 -12.83
CA PRO A 148 11.49 -0.16 -13.90
C PRO A 148 10.57 0.62 -14.85
N ASP A 149 11.13 1.66 -15.48
CA ASP A 149 10.42 2.54 -16.42
C ASP A 149 9.58 1.71 -17.43
N SER A 150 8.28 2.00 -17.51
CA SER A 150 7.29 1.34 -18.39
C SER A 150 7.10 -0.17 -18.14
N LEU A 151 6.58 -0.53 -16.97
CA LEU A 151 6.19 -1.92 -16.66
C LEU A 151 5.12 -2.50 -17.62
N TRP A 152 4.29 -1.63 -18.20
CA TRP A 152 3.15 -2.01 -19.02
C TRP A 152 3.44 -1.90 -20.52
N PRO A 153 3.01 -2.88 -21.34
CA PRO A 153 2.37 -4.16 -20.99
C PRO A 153 3.36 -5.15 -20.34
N LEU A 154 2.87 -6.05 -19.48
CA LEU A 154 3.73 -7.01 -18.78
C LEU A 154 4.45 -7.94 -19.75
N LYS A 155 5.78 -7.85 -19.75
CA LYS A 155 6.65 -8.84 -20.40
C LYS A 155 7.00 -9.93 -19.42
N LEU A 156 7.26 -11.13 -19.94
CA LEU A 156 7.71 -12.27 -19.13
C LEU A 156 8.99 -11.94 -18.33
N SER A 157 9.91 -11.15 -18.91
CA SER A 157 11.10 -10.67 -18.20
C SER A 157 10.74 -9.83 -16.98
N SER A 158 9.86 -8.84 -17.15
CA SER A 158 9.41 -7.96 -16.07
C SER A 158 8.67 -8.72 -14.98
N LEU A 159 7.91 -9.75 -15.35
CA LEU A 159 7.24 -10.64 -14.40
C LEU A 159 8.24 -11.46 -13.60
N ILE A 160 9.28 -12.00 -14.25
CA ILE A 160 10.35 -12.74 -13.56
C ILE A 160 11.07 -11.82 -12.58
N ASP A 161 11.40 -10.59 -12.98
CA ASP A 161 12.09 -9.62 -12.12
C ASP A 161 11.22 -9.21 -10.91
N LEU A 162 9.92 -8.97 -11.13
CA LEU A 162 8.96 -8.72 -10.06
C LEU A 162 8.85 -9.92 -9.12
N GLN A 163 8.65 -11.14 -9.64
CA GLN A 163 8.52 -12.33 -8.81
C GLN A 163 9.81 -12.65 -8.05
N ALA A 164 10.98 -12.38 -8.65
CA ALA A 164 12.26 -12.50 -7.97
C ALA A 164 12.32 -11.52 -6.80
N THR A 165 12.05 -10.23 -7.03
CA THR A 165 12.11 -9.19 -6.00
C THR A 165 11.12 -9.44 -4.86
N VAL A 166 9.85 -9.67 -5.21
CA VAL A 166 8.75 -9.84 -4.26
C VAL A 166 8.84 -11.21 -3.55
N GLY A 167 9.50 -12.19 -4.15
CA GLY A 167 9.76 -13.49 -3.52
C GLY A 167 10.91 -13.50 -2.50
N LEU A 168 11.73 -12.45 -2.45
CA LEU A 168 12.88 -12.37 -1.53
C LEU A 168 12.51 -11.96 -0.10
N VAL A 169 11.35 -11.32 0.10
CA VAL A 169 10.91 -10.81 1.41
C VAL A 169 9.48 -11.26 1.66
N GLY A 170 9.19 -11.74 2.87
CA GLY A 170 7.84 -12.17 3.28
C GLY A 170 6.86 -11.03 3.63
N SER A 171 7.23 -9.77 3.42
CA SER A 171 6.42 -8.60 3.77
C SER A 171 5.37 -8.25 2.70
N HIS A 172 4.46 -7.33 3.02
CA HIS A 172 3.46 -6.84 2.07
C HIS A 172 4.09 -5.92 1.04
N PHE A 173 3.84 -6.16 -0.25
CA PHE A 173 4.34 -5.30 -1.33
C PHE A 173 3.24 -4.39 -1.89
N VAL A 174 3.60 -3.13 -2.05
CA VAL A 174 2.83 -2.10 -2.73
C VAL A 174 3.54 -1.76 -4.04
N LEU A 175 2.92 -2.04 -5.18
CA LEU A 175 3.52 -1.75 -6.49
C LEU A 175 3.13 -0.34 -6.96
N ARG A 176 4.11 0.51 -7.25
CA ARG A 176 3.87 1.82 -7.86
C ARG A 176 3.48 1.69 -9.33
N VAL A 177 2.46 2.43 -9.75
CA VAL A 177 1.90 2.38 -11.09
C VAL A 177 1.64 3.78 -11.61
N ASP A 178 2.25 4.11 -12.76
CA ASP A 178 2.09 5.42 -13.41
C ASP A 178 0.91 5.47 -14.39
N SER A 179 0.43 4.31 -14.86
CA SER A 179 -0.66 4.24 -15.84
C SER A 179 -1.58 3.04 -15.59
N PRO A 180 -2.89 3.17 -15.89
CA PRO A 180 -3.86 2.13 -15.58
C PRO A 180 -3.54 0.84 -16.35
N PRO A 181 -3.27 -0.27 -15.65
CA PRO A 181 -3.03 -1.56 -16.29
C PRO A 181 -4.29 -2.12 -16.90
N SER A 182 -4.11 -3.04 -17.85
CA SER A 182 -5.22 -3.84 -18.36
C SER A 182 -5.73 -4.81 -17.30
N LEU A 183 -6.96 -5.31 -17.47
CA LEU A 183 -7.54 -6.29 -16.54
C LEU A 183 -6.74 -7.60 -16.54
N GLU A 184 -6.31 -8.06 -17.71
CA GLU A 184 -5.49 -9.28 -17.87
C GLU A 184 -4.17 -9.18 -17.12
N ASP A 185 -3.53 -8.03 -17.25
CA ASP A 185 -2.30 -7.65 -16.55
C ASP A 185 -2.48 -7.67 -15.02
N LEU A 186 -3.58 -7.09 -14.52
CA LEU A 186 -3.91 -7.11 -13.09
C LEU A 186 -4.17 -8.53 -12.58
N GLU A 187 -4.83 -9.39 -13.35
CA GLU A 187 -5.03 -10.79 -12.98
C GLU A 187 -3.70 -11.53 -12.82
N ILE A 188 -2.70 -11.21 -13.64
CA ILE A 188 -1.35 -11.76 -13.54
C ILE A 188 -0.66 -11.26 -12.27
N ILE A 189 -0.64 -9.94 -12.02
CA ILE A 189 -0.02 -9.36 -10.82
C ILE A 189 -0.70 -9.85 -9.54
N ARG A 190 -2.02 -10.04 -9.55
CA ARG A 190 -2.78 -10.54 -8.39
C ARG A 190 -2.28 -11.92 -7.94
N ASN A 191 -1.67 -12.73 -8.81
CA ASN A 191 -1.11 -14.02 -8.43
C ASN A 191 0.30 -13.90 -7.82
N LEU A 192 0.98 -12.75 -7.99
CA LEU A 192 2.23 -12.41 -7.32
C LEU A 192 1.96 -11.92 -5.88
N PRO A 193 2.97 -11.84 -4.99
CA PRO A 193 2.84 -11.26 -3.64
C PRO A 193 2.68 -9.74 -3.59
N VAL A 194 1.95 -9.15 -4.55
CA VAL A 194 1.65 -7.71 -4.58
C VAL A 194 0.28 -7.48 -3.96
N ASP A 195 0.22 -6.82 -2.82
CA ASP A 195 -0.99 -6.67 -2.01
C ASP A 195 -1.72 -5.34 -2.26
N ALA A 196 -1.01 -4.32 -2.73
CA ALA A 196 -1.59 -3.05 -3.10
C ALA A 196 -0.95 -2.43 -4.35
N LEU A 197 -1.69 -1.52 -4.98
CA LEU A 197 -1.21 -0.68 -6.08
C LEU A 197 -1.13 0.76 -5.60
N LEU A 198 -0.01 1.45 -5.83
CA LEU A 198 0.17 2.86 -5.53
C LEU A 198 0.06 3.68 -6.81
N VAL A 199 -0.88 4.60 -6.86
CA VAL A 199 -1.14 5.48 -8.02
C VAL A 199 -0.91 6.93 -7.61
N ASP A 200 -0.24 7.71 -8.44
CA ASP A 200 -0.10 9.14 -8.21
C ASP A 200 -1.41 9.89 -8.55
N LEU A 201 -2.06 10.41 -7.51
CA LEU A 201 -3.34 11.12 -7.60
C LEU A 201 -3.20 12.51 -8.22
N SER A 202 -2.00 13.08 -8.28
CA SER A 202 -1.76 14.39 -8.88
C SER A 202 -1.74 14.34 -10.40
N SER A 203 -1.32 13.21 -10.97
CA SER A 203 -1.25 12.95 -12.41
C SER A 203 -2.45 12.13 -12.93
N THR A 204 -3.19 11.46 -12.05
CA THR A 204 -4.30 10.57 -12.42
C THR A 204 -5.67 11.26 -12.38
N THR A 205 -6.48 11.07 -13.42
CA THR A 205 -7.84 11.64 -13.48
C THR A 205 -8.83 10.82 -12.65
N SER A 206 -9.86 11.44 -12.09
CA SER A 206 -10.94 10.76 -11.34
C SER A 206 -11.63 9.64 -12.14
N ALA A 207 -11.67 9.74 -13.46
CA ALA A 207 -12.16 8.69 -14.35
C ALA A 207 -11.28 7.43 -14.35
N ASP A 208 -9.96 7.58 -14.22
CA ASP A 208 -9.03 6.45 -14.19
C ASP A 208 -9.03 5.79 -12.81
N LEU A 209 -9.19 6.55 -11.72
CA LEU A 209 -9.42 5.99 -10.38
C LEU A 209 -10.64 5.08 -10.32
N LYS A 210 -11.74 5.48 -10.98
CA LYS A 210 -12.92 4.61 -11.11
C LYS A 210 -12.60 3.34 -11.91
N LYS A 211 -11.82 3.42 -12.99
CA LYS A 211 -11.37 2.23 -13.73
C LYS A 211 -10.51 1.31 -12.87
N TYR A 212 -9.57 1.85 -12.09
CA TYR A 212 -8.77 1.05 -11.16
C TYR A 212 -9.67 0.32 -10.16
N ARG A 213 -10.66 1.03 -9.60
CA ARG A 213 -11.60 0.44 -8.64
C ARG A 213 -12.47 -0.65 -9.28
N ASP A 214 -13.06 -0.36 -10.44
CA ASP A 214 -13.89 -1.31 -11.18
C ASP A 214 -13.08 -2.54 -11.59
N CYS A 215 -11.82 -2.36 -11.98
CA CYS A 215 -10.91 -3.47 -12.27
C CYS A 215 -10.62 -4.30 -11.01
N ILE A 216 -10.29 -3.67 -9.87
CA ILE A 216 -9.98 -4.36 -8.61
C ILE A 216 -11.20 -5.11 -8.06
N ASP A 217 -12.39 -4.49 -8.08
CA ASP A 217 -13.64 -5.11 -7.62
C ASP A 217 -14.12 -6.21 -8.57
N GLY A 218 -13.76 -6.13 -9.85
CA GLY A 218 -14.04 -7.15 -10.86
C GLY A 218 -13.09 -8.36 -10.82
N LEU A 219 -12.00 -8.30 -10.04
CA LEU A 219 -11.06 -9.41 -9.97
C LEU A 219 -11.69 -10.61 -9.25
N PRO A 220 -11.47 -11.84 -9.78
CA PRO A 220 -11.88 -13.03 -9.06
C PRO A 220 -11.16 -13.12 -7.69
N PRO A 221 -11.65 -13.93 -6.74
CA PRO A 221 -10.93 -14.16 -5.49
C PRO A 221 -9.55 -14.76 -5.73
N ARG A 222 -8.56 -14.36 -4.91
CA ARG A 222 -7.20 -14.91 -4.96
C ARG A 222 -7.24 -16.42 -4.78
N LYS A 223 -6.56 -17.16 -5.67
CA LYS A 223 -6.31 -18.59 -5.44
C LYS A 223 -5.50 -18.69 -4.14
N HIS A 224 -6.02 -19.45 -3.18
CA HIS A 224 -5.36 -19.64 -1.89
C HIS A 224 -3.93 -20.13 -2.14
N ARG A 225 -2.95 -19.44 -1.55
CA ARG A 225 -1.56 -19.91 -1.54
C ARG A 225 -1.57 -21.25 -0.81
N GLY A 226 -1.35 -22.34 -1.54
CA GLY A 226 -1.15 -23.64 -0.92
C GLY A 226 0.09 -23.53 -0.04
N GLY A 227 -0.11 -23.55 1.28
CA GLY A 227 0.97 -23.79 2.21
C GLY A 227 1.54 -25.17 1.94
N GLY A 228 2.83 -25.22 1.58
CA GLY A 228 3.67 -26.40 1.73
C GLY A 228 4.33 -26.38 3.09
#